data_AF-A0A3P6NQ99-F1
#
_entry.id   AF-A0A3P6NQ99-F1
#
_cell.length_a   1.000
_cell.length_b   1.000
_cell.length_c   1.000
_cell.angle_alpha   90.00
_cell.angle_beta   90.00
_cell.angle_gamma   90.00
#
_symmetry.space_group_name_H-M   'P 1'
#
loop_
_entity.id
_entity.type
_entity.pdbx_description
1 polymer ?
#
loop_
_entity_poly.entity_id
_entity_poly.type
_entity_poly.pdbx_seq_one_letter_code
_entity_poly.pdbx_strand_id
1 'polypeptide(L)'
;MNEERDKLLATLSDRSQISNLDAAQMMSTFTWAGVMLTGMTTGCIFTRYLLSPILSLFVSPFYVAAFAYIAMPLIAIQYSTGPIEGDFKEVDRSRRHDLLTISIVEGMLKGFLFSDRYMPGMAPFSFITPLCIGILAPFASPYIAKFVFLM
;
A
#
# COMPACT_ATOMS: atom_id res chain seq x y z
N MET A 1 36.69 17.43 -13.69
CA MET A 1 36.41 16.30 -12.77
C MET A 1 35.98 16.74 -11.37
N ASN A 2 36.34 17.95 -10.89
CA ASN A 2 35.82 18.49 -9.62
C ASN A 2 34.46 19.19 -9.77
N GLU A 3 34.21 19.95 -10.85
CA GLU A 3 32.95 20.70 -11.01
C GLU A 3 31.68 19.83 -11.06
N GLU A 4 31.71 18.66 -11.69
CA GLU A 4 30.56 17.73 -11.68
C GLU A 4 30.34 17.12 -10.29
N ARG A 5 31.43 16.84 -9.55
CA ARG A 5 31.34 16.39 -8.16
C ARG A 5 30.81 17.48 -7.26
N ASP A 6 31.25 18.72 -7.43
CA ASP A 6 30.81 19.87 -6.64
C ASP A 6 29.35 20.23 -6.96
N LYS A 7 28.91 20.08 -8.22
CA LYS A 7 27.49 20.20 -8.61
C LYS A 7 26.65 19.06 -8.04
N LEU A 8 27.10 17.81 -8.11
CA LEU A 8 26.39 16.68 -7.50
C LEU A 8 26.32 16.82 -5.98
N LEU A 9 27.39 17.26 -5.33
CA LEU A 9 27.41 17.54 -3.89
C LEU A 9 26.49 18.71 -3.54
N ALA A 10 26.44 19.76 -4.38
CA ALA A 10 25.51 20.87 -4.20
C ALA A 10 24.04 20.42 -4.40
N THR A 11 23.76 19.59 -5.41
CA THR A 11 22.41 19.02 -5.65
C THR A 11 22.00 18.03 -4.55
N LEU A 12 22.93 17.25 -4.01
CA LEU A 12 22.65 16.32 -2.90
C LEU A 12 22.53 17.03 -1.55
N SER A 13 23.26 18.13 -1.34
CA SER A 13 23.11 19.00 -0.17
C SER A 13 21.91 19.93 -0.27
N ASP A 14 21.34 20.11 -1.47
CA ASP A 14 20.16 20.93 -1.66
C ASP A 14 18.95 20.23 -1.03
N ARG A 15 18.68 20.56 0.24
CA ARG A 15 17.44 20.26 0.93
C ARG A 15 16.38 21.34 0.68
N SER A 16 16.47 22.09 -0.43
CA SER A 16 15.41 23.02 -0.79
C SER A 16 14.08 22.28 -0.82
N GLN A 17 13.07 22.92 -0.23
CA GLN A 17 11.73 22.38 -0.17
C GLN A 17 11.26 22.16 -1.60
N ILE A 18 11.06 20.90 -2.00
CA ILE A 18 10.57 20.56 -3.34
C ILE A 18 9.22 21.25 -3.50
N SER A 19 9.21 22.38 -4.19
CA SER A 19 8.08 23.32 -4.25
C SER A 19 6.84 22.75 -4.94
N ASN A 20 6.98 21.60 -5.60
CA ASN A 20 5.90 20.88 -6.29
C ASN A 20 5.45 19.60 -5.57
N LEU A 21 5.97 19.27 -4.39
CA LEU A 21 5.58 18.05 -3.69
C LEU A 21 4.45 18.35 -2.69
N ASP A 22 3.21 18.02 -3.06
CA ASP A 22 2.07 18.09 -2.15
C ASP A 22 2.21 17.01 -1.08
N ALA A 23 2.85 17.39 0.03
CA ALA A 23 3.02 16.53 1.18
C ALA A 23 1.67 15.98 1.69
N ALA A 24 0.57 16.74 1.60
CA ALA A 24 -0.73 16.26 2.04
C ALA A 24 -1.22 15.10 1.15
N GLN A 25 -1.04 15.21 -0.16
CA GLN A 25 -1.39 14.15 -1.11
C GLN A 25 -0.51 12.90 -0.92
N MET A 26 0.80 13.06 -0.73
CA MET A 26 1.70 11.93 -0.47
C MET A 26 1.30 11.19 0.81
N MET A 27 1.01 11.93 1.87
CA MET A 27 0.64 11.37 3.18
C MET A 27 -0.73 10.70 3.13
N SER A 28 -1.67 11.25 2.37
CA SER A 28 -2.95 10.61 2.06
C SER A 28 -2.74 9.27 1.36
N THR A 29 -1.80 9.20 0.40
CA THR A 29 -1.47 7.97 -0.34
C THR A 29 -0.92 6.89 0.58
N PHE A 30 0.03 7.22 1.45
CA PHE A 30 0.57 6.28 2.44
C PHE A 30 -0.49 5.83 3.45
N THR A 31 -1.37 6.73 3.89
CA THR A 31 -2.48 6.37 4.79
C THR A 31 -3.41 5.36 4.13
N TRP A 32 -3.82 5.60 2.88
CA TRP A 32 -4.67 4.66 2.13
C TRP A 32 -3.97 3.34 1.84
N ALA A 33 -2.67 3.35 1.52
CA ALA A 33 -1.89 2.12 1.38
C ALA A 33 -1.89 1.31 2.68
N GLY A 34 -1.75 1.98 3.83
CA GLY A 34 -1.87 1.35 5.14
C GLY A 34 -3.25 0.74 5.40
N VAL A 35 -4.32 1.44 5.05
CA VAL A 35 -5.70 0.92 5.14
C VAL A 35 -5.89 -0.30 4.24
N MET A 36 -5.42 -0.26 2.99
CA MET A 36 -5.50 -1.37 2.04
C MET A 36 -4.75 -2.62 2.54
N LEU A 37 -3.53 -2.44 3.07
CA LEU A 37 -2.73 -3.55 3.65
C LEU A 37 -3.34 -4.10 4.93
N THR A 38 -4.00 -3.26 5.73
CA THR A 38 -4.78 -3.70 6.89
C THR A 38 -5.96 -4.56 6.44
N GLY A 39 -6.73 -4.10 5.46
CA GLY A 39 -7.83 -4.87 4.86
C GLY A 39 -7.38 -6.22 4.30
N MET A 40 -6.26 -6.23 3.57
CA MET A 40 -5.64 -7.45 3.06
C MET A 40 -5.24 -8.41 4.19
N THR A 41 -4.63 -7.89 5.26
CA THR A 41 -4.21 -8.71 6.41
C THR A 41 -5.41 -9.31 7.13
N THR A 42 -6.47 -8.53 7.35
CA THR A 42 -7.72 -9.02 7.95
C THR A 42 -8.37 -10.09 7.08
N GLY A 43 -8.50 -9.88 5.77
CA GLY A 43 -9.05 -10.86 4.84
C GLY A 43 -8.23 -12.17 4.80
N CYS A 44 -6.91 -12.05 4.88
CA CYS A 44 -5.98 -13.17 4.97
C CYS A 44 -6.18 -13.99 6.23
N ILE A 45 -6.16 -13.35 7.41
CA ILE A 45 -6.39 -14.02 8.71
C ILE A 45 -7.75 -14.70 8.72
N PHE A 46 -8.79 -13.97 8.32
CA PHE A 46 -10.15 -14.48 8.27
C PHE A 46 -10.26 -15.73 7.40
N THR A 47 -9.73 -15.69 6.18
CA THR A 47 -9.84 -16.82 5.25
C THR A 47 -8.98 -17.99 5.68
N ARG A 48 -7.76 -17.73 6.16
CA ARG A 48 -6.82 -18.76 6.59
C ARG A 48 -7.40 -19.64 7.70
N TYR A 49 -8.04 -19.03 8.69
CA TYR A 49 -8.49 -19.74 9.89
C TYR A 49 -9.97 -20.18 9.85
N LEU A 50 -10.85 -19.43 9.20
CA LEU A 50 -12.30 -19.72 9.21
C LEU A 50 -12.78 -20.38 7.92
N LEU A 51 -12.37 -19.86 6.76
CA LEU A 51 -12.98 -20.21 5.48
C LEU A 51 -12.21 -21.29 4.70
N SER A 52 -10.92 -21.47 4.96
CA SER A 52 -10.08 -22.40 4.20
C SER A 52 -10.58 -23.85 4.16
N PRO A 53 -10.99 -24.48 5.29
CA PRO A 53 -11.47 -25.88 5.25
C PRO A 53 -12.75 -26.07 4.44
N ILE A 54 -13.54 -25.01 4.25
CA ILE A 54 -14.76 -25.04 3.43
C ILE A 54 -14.39 -24.81 1.97
N LEU A 55 -13.54 -23.82 1.69
CA LEU A 55 -13.10 -23.47 0.33
C LEU A 55 -12.30 -24.60 -0.33
N SER A 56 -11.54 -25.38 0.45
CA SER A 56 -10.72 -26.48 -0.06
C SER A 56 -11.55 -27.63 -0.65
N LEU A 57 -12.84 -27.72 -0.32
CA LEU A 57 -13.76 -28.68 -0.90
C LEU A 57 -14.16 -28.34 -2.35
N PHE A 58 -14.11 -27.06 -2.71
CA PHE A 58 -14.63 -26.56 -3.98
C PHE A 58 -13.56 -26.02 -4.91
N VAL A 59 -12.43 -25.54 -4.37
CA VAL A 59 -11.45 -24.76 -5.14
C VAL A 59 -10.05 -25.34 -4.98
N SER A 60 -9.38 -25.60 -6.11
CA SER A 60 -7.99 -26.03 -6.11
C SER A 60 -7.02 -24.86 -5.87
N PRO A 61 -5.99 -25.02 -5.03
CA PRO A 61 -4.96 -24.00 -4.79
C PRO A 61 -4.27 -23.49 -6.06
N PHE A 62 -4.17 -24.31 -7.11
CA PHE A 62 -3.56 -23.90 -8.37
C PHE A 62 -4.32 -22.75 -9.03
N TYR A 63 -5.65 -22.86 -9.15
CA TYR A 63 -6.48 -21.81 -9.74
C TYR A 63 -6.49 -20.56 -8.86
N VAL A 64 -6.50 -20.72 -7.54
CA VAL A 64 -6.40 -19.59 -6.62
C VAL A 64 -5.08 -18.86 -6.77
N ALA A 65 -3.96 -19.57 -6.95
CA ALA A 65 -2.65 -18.97 -7.16
C ALA A 65 -2.61 -18.18 -8.48
N ALA A 66 -3.10 -18.76 -9.57
CA ALA A 66 -3.20 -18.07 -10.85
C ALA A 66 -4.06 -16.80 -10.72
N PHE A 67 -5.19 -16.90 -10.03
CA PHE A 67 -6.09 -15.75 -9.84
C PHE A 67 -5.44 -14.66 -8.96
N ALA A 68 -4.84 -15.04 -7.83
CA ALA A 68 -4.23 -14.09 -6.88
C ALA A 68 -3.01 -13.36 -7.45
N TYR A 69 -2.19 -14.03 -8.25
CA TYR A 69 -0.91 -13.46 -8.73
C TYR A 69 -0.94 -12.96 -10.17
N ILE A 70 -1.94 -13.34 -10.97
CA ILE A 70 -2.05 -12.92 -12.38
C ILE A 70 -3.34 -12.10 -12.57
N ALA A 71 -4.50 -12.68 -12.28
CA ALA A 71 -5.77 -12.01 -12.56
C ALA A 71 -5.97 -10.76 -11.68
N MET A 72 -5.71 -10.86 -10.38
CA MET A 72 -5.90 -9.74 -9.44
C MET A 72 -5.06 -8.51 -9.77
N PRO A 73 -3.74 -8.61 -10.07
CA PRO A 73 -2.97 -7.46 -10.55
C PRO A 73 -3.49 -6.87 -11.86
N LEU A 74 -3.93 -7.70 -12.81
CA LEU A 74 -4.47 -7.22 -14.08
C LEU A 74 -5.78 -6.45 -13.87
N ILE A 75 -6.66 -6.95 -13.01
CA ILE A 75 -7.90 -6.28 -12.62
C ILE A 75 -7.58 -4.94 -11.95
N ALA A 76 -6.64 -4.91 -11.00
CA ALA A 76 -6.23 -3.69 -10.31
C ALA A 76 -5.67 -2.62 -11.28
N ILE A 77 -4.89 -3.04 -12.28
CA ILE A 77 -4.38 -2.15 -13.32
C ILE A 77 -5.55 -1.59 -14.13
N GLN A 78 -6.49 -2.42 -14.60
CA GLN A 78 -7.65 -1.93 -15.37
C GLN A 78 -8.46 -0.88 -14.61
N TYR A 79 -8.77 -1.12 -13.33
CA TYR A 79 -9.48 -0.14 -12.50
C TYR A 79 -8.67 1.15 -12.26
N SER A 80 -7.34 1.05 -12.20
CA SER A 80 -6.47 2.20 -11.96
C SER A 80 -6.24 3.04 -13.22
N THR A 81 -6.13 2.41 -14.40
CA THR A 81 -5.83 3.07 -15.69
C THR A 81 -7.05 3.41 -16.52
N GLY A 82 -8.26 3.08 -16.04
CA GLY A 82 -9.50 3.41 -16.73
C GLY A 82 -9.66 4.91 -16.99
N PRO A 83 -10.47 5.30 -17.99
CA PRO A 83 -10.75 6.70 -18.27
C PRO A 83 -11.38 7.38 -17.05
N ILE A 84 -11.07 8.67 -16.87
CA ILE A 84 -11.68 9.49 -15.81
C ILE A 84 -12.95 10.10 -16.40
N GLU A 85 -14.09 9.48 -16.09
CA GLU A 85 -15.41 9.98 -16.49
C GLU A 85 -16.06 10.67 -15.28
N GLY A 86 -16.30 11.99 -15.38
CA GLY A 86 -16.97 12.77 -14.32
C GLY A 86 -16.03 13.62 -13.44
N ASP A 87 -16.49 13.96 -12.24
CA ASP A 87 -15.71 14.75 -11.27
C ASP A 87 -14.51 13.94 -10.74
N PHE A 88 -13.32 14.52 -10.83
CA PHE A 88 -12.07 13.90 -10.41
C PHE A 88 -12.11 13.43 -8.95
N LYS A 89 -12.72 14.23 -8.05
CA LYS A 89 -12.78 13.88 -6.61
C LYS A 89 -13.66 12.67 -6.33
N GLU A 90 -14.77 12.54 -7.05
CA GLU A 90 -15.68 11.41 -6.90
C GLU A 90 -15.06 10.13 -7.46
N VAL A 91 -14.44 10.22 -8.64
CA VAL A 91 -13.74 9.10 -9.28
C VAL A 91 -12.56 8.62 -8.42
N ASP A 92 -11.73 9.53 -7.90
CA ASP A 92 -10.62 9.19 -7.00
C ASP A 92 -11.12 8.50 -5.71
N ARG A 93 -12.22 8.99 -5.13
CA ARG A 93 -12.82 8.35 -3.94
C ARG A 93 -13.30 6.93 -4.26
N SER A 94 -14.02 6.74 -5.37
CA SER A 94 -14.50 5.42 -5.78
C SER A 94 -13.34 4.45 -5.99
N ARG A 95 -12.33 4.85 -6.76
CA ARG A 95 -11.15 4.02 -7.05
C ARG A 95 -10.42 3.57 -5.78
N ARG A 96 -10.31 4.44 -4.78
CA ARG A 96 -9.70 4.07 -3.48
C ARG A 96 -10.47 2.96 -2.76
N HIS A 97 -11.80 2.98 -2.84
CA HIS A 97 -12.65 1.95 -2.22
C HIS A 97 -12.63 0.67 -3.03
N ASP A 98 -12.63 0.75 -4.37
CA ASP A 98 -12.49 -0.42 -5.25
C ASP A 98 -11.15 -1.13 -5.01
N LEU A 99 -10.06 -0.37 -4.94
CA LEU A 99 -8.73 -0.90 -4.61
C LEU A 99 -8.68 -1.53 -3.21
N LEU A 100 -9.42 -0.97 -2.24
CA LEU A 100 -9.56 -1.58 -0.91
C LEU A 100 -10.31 -2.92 -0.98
N THR A 101 -11.38 -3.01 -1.77
CA THR A 101 -12.10 -4.27 -1.97
C THR A 101 -11.19 -5.31 -2.64
N ILE A 102 -10.46 -4.91 -3.68
CA ILE A 102 -9.47 -5.76 -4.37
C ILE A 102 -8.41 -6.25 -3.39
N SER A 103 -7.87 -5.38 -2.52
CA SER A 103 -6.84 -5.77 -1.55
C SER A 103 -7.37 -6.75 -0.49
N ILE A 104 -8.63 -6.60 -0.06
CA ILE A 104 -9.28 -7.55 0.85
C ILE A 104 -9.42 -8.91 0.16
N VAL A 105 -9.94 -8.95 -1.06
CA VAL A 105 -10.10 -10.20 -1.83
C VAL A 105 -8.75 -10.87 -2.08
N GLU A 106 -7.73 -10.10 -2.45
CA GLU A 106 -6.36 -10.60 -2.60
C GLU A 106 -5.83 -11.20 -1.28
N GLY A 107 -6.11 -10.54 -0.16
CA GLY A 107 -5.83 -11.04 1.18
C GLY A 107 -6.50 -12.37 1.44
N MET A 108 -7.79 -12.49 1.13
CA MET A 108 -8.54 -13.74 1.28
C MET A 108 -7.94 -14.88 0.47
N LEU A 109 -7.63 -14.64 -0.81
CA LEU A 109 -7.01 -15.63 -1.69
C LEU A 109 -5.65 -16.10 -1.17
N LYS A 110 -4.81 -15.16 -0.70
CA LYS A 110 -3.53 -15.47 -0.04
C LYS A 110 -3.73 -16.26 1.25
N GLY A 111 -4.74 -15.90 2.05
CA GLY A 111 -5.10 -16.61 3.27
C GLY A 111 -5.44 -18.08 3.01
N PHE A 112 -6.21 -18.34 1.95
CA PHE A 112 -6.49 -19.69 1.48
C PHE A 112 -5.22 -20.42 1.01
N LEU A 113 -4.41 -19.80 0.15
CA LEU A 113 -3.18 -20.40 -0.39
C LEU A 113 -2.17 -20.80 0.69
N PHE A 114 -2.12 -20.04 1.78
CA PHE A 114 -1.18 -20.25 2.87
C PHE A 114 -1.78 -21.01 4.06
N SER A 115 -3.05 -21.44 4.03
CA SER A 115 -3.64 -22.18 5.16
C SER A 115 -2.89 -23.46 5.48
N ASP A 116 -2.52 -24.20 4.45
CA ASP A 116 -1.91 -25.53 4.58
C ASP A 116 -0.38 -25.44 4.61
N ARG A 117 0.17 -24.23 4.41
CA ARG A 117 1.61 -23.99 4.46
C ARG A 117 2.00 -23.45 5.83
N TYR A 118 2.77 -24.25 6.54
CA TYR A 118 3.48 -23.81 7.73
C TYR A 118 4.64 -22.91 7.29
N MET A 119 4.45 -21.59 7.34
CA MET A 119 5.55 -20.65 7.22
C MET A 119 6.17 -20.48 8.61
N PRO A 120 7.42 -20.91 8.84
CA PRO A 120 8.11 -20.60 10.09
C PRO A 120 8.37 -19.09 10.13
N GLY A 121 7.63 -18.40 11.00
CA GLY A 121 7.71 -16.95 11.17
C GLY A 121 6.39 -16.25 10.84
N MET A 122 5.96 -15.36 11.73
CA MET A 122 4.86 -14.42 11.45
C MET A 122 5.36 -13.45 10.38
N ALA A 123 4.65 -13.36 9.24
CA ALA A 123 4.97 -12.33 8.26
C ALA A 123 4.86 -10.94 8.94
N PRO A 124 5.85 -10.05 8.76
CA PRO A 124 5.79 -8.74 9.38
C PRO A 124 4.51 -8.01 8.94
N PHE A 125 3.87 -7.31 9.87
CA PHE A 125 2.66 -6.53 9.60
C PHE A 125 2.98 -5.40 8.62
N SER A 126 2.83 -5.68 7.32
CA SER A 126 3.21 -4.80 6.21
C SER A 126 2.50 -3.45 6.24
N PHE A 127 1.35 -3.34 6.88
CA PHE A 127 0.58 -2.10 7.02
C PHE A 127 1.21 -1.09 7.99
N ILE A 128 2.07 -1.51 8.92
CA ILE A 128 2.61 -0.61 9.96
C ILE A 128 3.42 0.52 9.32
N THR A 129 4.35 0.19 8.44
CA THR A 129 5.24 1.18 7.80
C THR A 129 4.47 2.31 7.09
N PRO A 130 3.54 2.03 6.15
CA PRO A 130 2.80 3.08 5.48
C PRO A 130 1.85 3.84 6.42
N LEU A 131 1.29 3.21 7.45
CA LEU A 131 0.50 3.94 8.46
C LEU A 131 1.38 4.88 9.31
N CYS A 132 2.58 4.44 9.70
CA CYS A 132 3.54 5.30 10.39
C CYS A 132 3.89 6.52 9.53
N ILE A 133 4.14 6.32 8.23
CA ILE A 133 4.40 7.43 7.32
C ILE A 133 3.16 8.33 7.21
N GLY A 134 2.00 7.78 6.86
CA GLY A 134 0.79 8.58 6.60
C GLY A 134 0.23 9.31 7.83
N ILE A 135 0.35 8.72 9.02
CA ILE A 135 -0.26 9.24 10.26
C ILE A 135 0.75 9.90 11.18
N LEU A 136 1.94 9.33 11.42
CA LEU A 136 2.87 9.85 12.44
C LEU A 136 3.74 11.00 11.91
N ALA A 137 4.16 10.95 10.65
CA ALA A 137 5.00 12.02 10.09
C ALA A 137 4.33 13.41 9.94
N PRO A 138 3.01 13.59 9.73
CA PRO A 138 2.39 14.92 9.83
C PRO A 138 2.34 15.43 11.28
N PHE A 139 2.16 14.56 12.29
CA PHE A 139 2.24 14.96 13.71
C PHE A 139 3.66 15.33 14.14
N ALA A 140 4.68 14.67 13.60
CA ALA A 140 6.09 14.97 13.91
C ALA A 140 6.61 16.22 13.18
N SER A 141 6.09 16.53 12.00
CA SER A 141 6.49 17.68 11.16
C SER A 141 6.58 19.02 11.91
N PRO A 142 5.56 19.47 12.69
CA PRO A 142 5.63 20.75 13.40
C PRO A 142 6.72 20.79 14.49
N TYR A 143 7.09 19.64 15.06
CA TYR A 143 8.14 19.57 16.08
C TYR A 143 9.54 19.55 15.46
N ILE A 144 9.71 18.90 14.31
CA ILE A 144 10.96 18.88 13.55
C ILE A 144 11.27 20.27 12.99
N ALA A 145 10.25 20.96 12.44
CA ALA A 145 10.41 22.33 11.94
C ALA A 145 10.89 23.29 13.05
N LYS A 146 10.36 23.15 14.27
CA LYS A 146 10.81 23.92 15.44
C LYS A 146 12.23 23.56 15.89
N PHE A 147 12.64 22.30 15.81
CA PHE A 147 13.97 21.87 16.23
C PHE A 147 15.07 22.32 15.26
N VAL A 148 14.80 22.29 13.95
CA VAL A 148 15.73 22.74 12.90
C VAL A 148 15.91 24.26 12.88
N PHE A 149 14.89 25.04 13.25
CA PHE A 149 15.00 26.51 13.32
C PHE A 149 15.67 27.04 14.60
N LEU A 150 15.93 26.16 15.58
CA LEU A 150 16.54 26.49 16.87
C LEU A 150 18.03 26.09 16.94
N MET A 151 18.58 25.50 15.87
CA MET A 151 19.98 25.11 15.72
C MET A 151 20.61 25.90 14.57
#